data_AF-A0A924KQP6-F1
#
_entry.id   AF-A0A924KQP6-F1
#
_cell.length_a   1.000
_cell.length_b   1.000
_cell.length_c   1.000
_cell.angle_alpha   90.00
_cell.angle_beta   90.00
_cell.angle_gamma   90.00
#
_symmetry.space_group_name_H-M   'P 1'
#
loop_
_entity.id
_entity.type
_entity.pdbx_description
1 polymer ?
#
loop_
_entity_poly.entity_id
_entity_poly.type
_entity_poly.pdbx_seq_one_letter_code
_entity_poly.pdbx_strand_id
1 'polypeptide(L)'
;AGGRLEDLSIGIACLLTDDTATATRLAHELDHLNRTRRDIEADMKVEAVAALDMLDIPNRYALALFEPGWHQGVVGILAGRIREQTHRPVIAFARDSHDGKGNLKGSGRSIPALHMRDALDLITKRHPALIEKFGGHAMAAGLTIHESRLAEFATAFEQVARQQLTPTDLQERIETDGSLSADDLDFDFVQTLEAQVWGQGFVAPSYIGGFTLLDQRVVGERHLKLKLSFGGTTFEAMRFGSPHPLPANFDAVFKPSINTFRGNSVVQLMIEHVA
;
A
#
# COMPACT_ATOMS: atom_id res chain seq x y z
N ALA A 1 13.21 9.41 2.82
CA ALA A 1 12.51 10.62 2.34
C ALA A 1 13.41 11.48 1.47
N GLY A 2 14.62 11.84 1.91
CA GLY A 2 15.57 12.69 1.16
C GLY A 2 15.77 12.28 -0.31
N GLY A 3 16.14 11.02 -0.57
CA GLY A 3 16.37 10.54 -1.95
C GLY A 3 15.16 10.43 -2.88
N ARG A 4 13.94 10.75 -2.42
CA ARG A 4 12.72 10.74 -3.25
C ARG A 4 12.31 12.14 -3.68
N LEU A 5 12.57 13.16 -2.88
CA LEU A 5 12.24 14.55 -3.23
C LEU A 5 13.45 15.34 -3.70
N GLU A 6 14.63 15.02 -3.17
CA GLU A 6 15.86 15.78 -3.41
C GLU A 6 17.07 14.83 -3.45
N ASP A 7 18.07 15.05 -2.58
CA ASP A 7 19.37 14.40 -2.61
C ASP A 7 19.47 13.27 -1.57
N LEU A 8 19.94 12.11 -2.02
CA LEU A 8 20.29 10.97 -1.17
C LEU A 8 21.45 11.30 -0.21
N SER A 9 22.28 12.27 -0.56
CA SER A 9 23.49 12.65 0.19
C SER A 9 23.19 13.09 1.63
N ILE A 10 22.05 13.76 1.88
CA ILE A 10 21.63 14.22 3.22
C ILE A 10 21.44 13.03 4.16
N GLY A 11 20.78 11.96 3.66
CA GLY A 11 20.56 10.74 4.44
C GLY A 11 21.86 10.02 4.76
N ILE A 12 22.77 9.94 3.80
CA ILE A 12 24.09 9.32 3.97
C ILE A 12 24.92 10.13 4.96
N ALA A 13 25.00 11.45 4.79
CA ALA A 13 25.72 12.35 5.68
C ALA A 13 25.21 12.26 7.12
N CYS A 14 23.89 12.14 7.32
CA CYS A 14 23.28 11.98 8.63
C CYS A 14 23.71 10.69 9.33
N LEU A 15 23.93 9.60 8.58
CA LEU A 15 24.35 8.31 9.10
C LEU A 15 25.86 8.20 9.31
N LEU A 16 26.65 8.99 8.59
CA LEU A 16 28.12 8.93 8.62
C LEU A 16 28.77 9.98 9.54
N THR A 17 28.04 11.01 9.97
CA THR A 17 28.60 12.07 10.82
C THR A 17 28.80 11.58 12.26
N ASP A 18 29.99 11.83 12.82
CA ASP A 18 30.28 11.58 14.24
C ASP A 18 29.87 12.75 15.15
N ASP A 19 29.60 13.93 14.56
CA ASP A 19 29.11 15.10 15.31
C ASP A 19 27.59 15.01 15.53
N THR A 20 27.20 14.97 16.82
CA THR A 20 25.80 14.89 17.25
C THR A 20 25.00 16.13 16.85
N ALA A 21 25.60 17.32 16.84
CA ALA A 21 24.91 18.54 16.45
C ALA A 21 24.55 18.52 14.96
N THR A 22 25.52 18.11 14.12
CA THR A 22 25.31 17.90 12.69
C THR A 22 24.28 16.80 12.41
N ALA A 23 24.35 15.67 13.12
CA ALA A 23 23.36 14.59 13.00
C ALA A 23 21.94 15.09 13.29
N THR A 24 21.78 15.85 14.38
CA THR A 24 20.48 16.39 14.80
C THR A 24 19.91 17.35 13.75
N ARG A 25 20.74 18.24 13.19
CA ARG A 25 20.33 19.16 12.14
C ARG A 25 19.87 18.41 10.88
N LEU A 26 20.66 17.42 10.42
CA LEU A 26 20.32 16.61 9.24
C LEU A 26 19.06 15.76 9.48
N ALA A 27 18.86 15.25 10.70
CA ALA A 27 17.65 14.52 11.07
C ALA A 27 16.39 15.40 10.98
N HIS A 28 16.46 16.65 11.45
CA HIS A 28 15.37 17.61 11.30
C HIS A 28 15.07 17.94 9.83
N GLU A 29 16.10 18.09 9.01
CA GLU A 29 15.97 18.31 7.57
C GLU A 29 15.30 17.11 6.88
N LEU A 30 15.69 15.88 7.22
CA LEU A 30 15.05 14.66 6.75
C LEU A 30 13.60 14.52 7.22
N ASP A 31 13.26 14.94 8.44
CA ASP A 31 11.87 14.96 8.93
C ASP A 31 11.03 15.97 8.13
N HIS A 32 11.56 17.17 7.88
CA HIS A 32 10.90 18.18 7.05
C HIS A 32 10.62 17.63 5.65
N LEU A 33 11.62 17.07 4.97
CA LEU A 33 11.46 16.42 3.66
C LEU A 33 10.44 15.28 3.69
N ASN A 34 10.39 14.51 4.78
CA ASN A 34 9.40 13.45 4.94
C ASN A 34 7.97 13.99 5.08
N ARG A 35 7.77 15.11 5.79
CA ARG A 35 6.48 15.79 5.90
C ARG A 35 6.03 16.34 4.55
N THR A 36 6.88 17.10 3.87
CA THR A 36 6.60 17.62 2.51
C THR A 36 6.22 16.49 1.54
N ARG A 37 6.92 15.35 1.59
CA ARG A 37 6.59 14.18 0.76
C ARG A 37 5.19 13.66 1.07
N ARG A 38 4.82 13.56 2.36
CA ARG A 38 3.52 13.06 2.79
C ARG A 38 2.39 13.99 2.35
N ASP A 39 2.63 15.30 2.35
CA ASP A 39 1.66 16.28 1.87
C ASP A 39 1.43 16.13 0.37
N ILE A 40 2.50 16.07 -0.43
CA ILE A 40 2.41 15.80 -1.89
C ILE A 40 1.71 14.45 -2.16
N GLU A 41 2.04 13.42 -1.38
CA GLU A 41 1.42 12.10 -1.47
C GLU A 41 -0.08 12.11 -1.13
N ALA A 42 -0.51 12.97 -0.20
CA ALA A 42 -1.91 13.13 0.14
C ALA A 42 -2.69 13.79 -1.01
N ASP A 43 -2.15 14.85 -1.60
CA ASP A 43 -2.76 15.56 -2.73
C ASP A 43 -2.86 14.64 -3.96
N MET A 44 -1.76 13.98 -4.33
CA MET A 44 -1.74 13.01 -5.43
C MET A 44 -2.69 11.83 -5.22
N LYS A 45 -2.94 11.43 -3.96
CA LYS A 45 -3.91 10.37 -3.66
C LYS A 45 -5.33 10.82 -3.99
N VAL A 46 -5.70 12.07 -3.72
CA VAL A 46 -7.03 12.59 -4.04
C VAL A 46 -7.25 12.57 -5.55
N GLU A 47 -6.27 13.06 -6.31
CA GLU A 47 -6.31 13.03 -7.79
C GLU A 47 -6.40 11.60 -8.32
N ALA A 48 -5.62 10.67 -7.77
CA ALA A 48 -5.65 9.28 -8.19
C ALA A 48 -6.98 8.59 -7.92
N VAL A 49 -7.62 8.84 -6.77
CA VAL A 49 -8.95 8.29 -6.48
C VAL A 49 -9.96 8.82 -7.50
N ALA A 50 -9.94 10.12 -7.80
CA ALA A 50 -10.81 10.69 -8.82
C ALA A 50 -10.56 10.08 -10.22
N ALA A 51 -9.30 9.82 -10.58
CA ALA A 51 -8.96 9.14 -11.83
C ALA A 51 -9.45 7.68 -11.87
N LEU A 52 -9.40 6.97 -10.74
CA LEU A 52 -9.91 5.59 -10.63
C LEU A 52 -11.43 5.51 -10.75
N ASP A 53 -12.17 6.49 -10.22
CA ASP A 53 -13.64 6.52 -10.30
C ASP A 53 -14.14 6.64 -11.75
N MET A 54 -13.29 7.12 -12.67
CA MET A 54 -13.58 7.23 -14.10
C MET A 54 -13.29 5.93 -14.87
N LEU A 55 -12.71 4.91 -14.21
CA LEU A 55 -12.30 3.66 -14.82
C LEU A 55 -13.21 2.50 -14.40
N ASP A 56 -13.52 1.63 -15.35
CA ASP A 56 -14.20 0.35 -15.08
C ASP A 56 -13.19 -0.70 -14.55
N ILE A 57 -12.71 -0.49 -13.32
CA ILE A 57 -11.69 -1.32 -12.66
C ILE A 57 -12.05 -2.82 -12.64
N PRO A 58 -13.30 -3.25 -12.35
CA PRO A 58 -13.66 -4.67 -12.37
C PRO A 58 -13.31 -5.37 -13.68
N ASN A 59 -13.42 -4.66 -14.80
CA ASN A 59 -13.11 -5.20 -16.11
C ASN A 59 -11.65 -4.99 -16.54
N ARG A 60 -10.79 -4.32 -15.77
CA ARG A 60 -9.37 -4.11 -16.10
C ARG A 60 -8.47 -5.17 -15.46
N TYR A 61 -7.38 -5.50 -16.16
CA TYR A 61 -6.37 -6.45 -15.69
C TYR A 61 -5.10 -5.76 -15.23
N ALA A 62 -4.82 -4.56 -15.73
CA ALA A 62 -3.74 -3.70 -15.28
C ALA A 62 -4.08 -2.21 -15.47
N LEU A 63 -3.40 -1.35 -14.72
CA LEU A 63 -3.64 0.09 -14.72
C LEU A 63 -2.36 0.85 -15.09
N ALA A 64 -2.46 1.73 -16.08
CA ALA A 64 -1.43 2.70 -16.42
C ALA A 64 -2.02 4.10 -16.20
N LEU A 65 -1.50 4.83 -15.22
CA LEU A 65 -2.09 6.07 -14.75
C LEU A 65 -1.08 7.21 -14.85
N PHE A 66 -1.57 8.40 -15.19
CA PHE A 66 -0.78 9.61 -15.32
C PHE A 66 -1.68 10.80 -15.04
N GLU A 67 -1.18 11.74 -14.25
CA GLU A 67 -1.73 13.09 -14.17
C GLU A 67 -0.59 14.10 -14.29
N PRO A 68 -0.80 15.24 -14.97
CA PRO A 68 0.24 16.26 -15.15
C PRO A 68 0.86 16.80 -13.85
N GLY A 69 0.10 16.79 -12.75
CA GLY A 69 0.53 17.26 -11.43
C GLY A 69 1.35 16.24 -10.62
N TRP A 70 1.45 14.99 -11.07
CA TRP A 70 2.11 13.95 -10.28
C TRP A 70 3.62 14.12 -10.19
N HIS A 71 4.14 13.95 -8.97
CA HIS A 71 5.55 14.11 -8.67
C HIS A 71 6.32 12.78 -8.80
N GLN A 72 7.42 12.79 -9.56
CA GLN A 72 8.26 11.60 -9.81
C GLN A 72 8.74 10.91 -8.52
N GLY A 73 9.03 11.68 -7.48
CA GLY A 73 9.43 11.16 -6.16
C GLY A 73 8.38 10.30 -5.44
N VAL A 74 7.11 10.47 -5.81
CA VAL A 74 5.95 9.99 -5.06
C VAL A 74 5.14 8.95 -5.83
N VAL A 75 5.17 8.96 -7.17
CA VAL A 75 4.40 8.01 -8.02
C VAL A 75 4.62 6.54 -7.66
N GLY A 76 5.81 6.16 -7.19
CA GLY A 76 6.06 4.77 -6.79
C GLY A 76 5.35 4.34 -5.49
N ILE A 77 5.00 5.28 -4.61
CA ILE A 77 4.21 5.01 -3.41
C ILE A 77 2.73 4.99 -3.79
N LEU A 78 2.32 5.94 -4.61
CA LEU A 78 0.97 6.01 -5.16
C LEU A 78 0.59 4.73 -5.90
N ALA A 79 1.45 4.24 -6.80
CA ALA A 79 1.24 2.97 -7.51
C ALA A 79 1.02 1.78 -6.56
N GLY A 80 1.73 1.76 -5.42
CA GLY A 80 1.59 0.70 -4.42
C GLY A 80 0.24 0.73 -3.72
N ARG A 81 -0.22 1.93 -3.35
CA ARG A 81 -1.54 2.14 -2.73
C ARG A 81 -2.68 1.82 -3.68
N ILE A 82 -2.57 2.23 -4.95
CA ILE A 82 -3.60 1.91 -5.95
C ILE A 82 -3.64 0.40 -6.19
N ARG A 83 -2.48 -0.26 -6.25
CA ARG A 83 -2.39 -1.72 -6.34
C ARG A 83 -3.07 -2.39 -5.14
N GLU A 84 -2.82 -1.93 -3.91
CA GLU A 84 -3.51 -2.44 -2.71
C GLU A 84 -5.02 -2.26 -2.80
N GLN A 85 -5.49 -1.08 -3.23
CA GLN A 85 -6.92 -0.78 -3.32
C GLN A 85 -7.64 -1.57 -4.43
N THR A 86 -6.98 -1.80 -5.55
CA THR A 86 -7.60 -2.37 -6.76
C THR A 86 -7.26 -3.84 -6.99
N HIS A 87 -6.26 -4.38 -6.29
CA HIS A 87 -5.63 -5.67 -6.56
C HIS A 87 -5.31 -5.85 -8.05
N ARG A 88 -4.77 -4.81 -8.68
CA ARG A 88 -4.29 -4.82 -10.07
C ARG A 88 -2.79 -4.49 -10.12
N PRO A 89 -2.02 -5.03 -11.08
CA PRO A 89 -0.76 -4.44 -11.49
C PRO A 89 -0.96 -2.97 -11.89
N VAL A 90 -0.16 -2.07 -11.33
CA VAL A 90 -0.26 -0.62 -11.57
C VAL A 90 1.07 -0.07 -12.03
N ILE A 91 1.04 0.83 -13.01
CA ILE A 91 2.15 1.70 -13.37
C ILE A 91 1.65 3.14 -13.27
N ALA A 92 2.23 3.91 -12.35
CA ALA A 92 1.96 5.35 -12.24
C ALA A 92 3.09 6.14 -12.87
N PHE A 93 2.74 7.10 -13.73
CA PHE A 93 3.67 7.94 -14.47
C PHE A 93 3.70 9.36 -13.92
N ALA A 94 4.87 9.99 -13.94
CA ALA A 94 5.05 11.43 -13.76
C ALA A 94 5.91 11.97 -14.90
N ARG A 95 5.74 13.25 -15.25
CA ARG A 95 6.63 13.91 -16.20
C ARG A 95 8.05 13.95 -15.67
N ASP A 96 9.02 13.71 -16.55
CA ASP A 96 10.43 13.98 -16.26
C ASP A 96 10.67 15.49 -16.41
N SER A 97 10.67 16.21 -15.30
CA SER A 97 10.88 17.66 -15.29
C SER A 97 12.28 18.09 -15.76
N HIS A 98 13.24 17.15 -15.89
CA HIS A 98 14.65 17.47 -16.12
C HIS A 98 15.13 17.16 -17.54
N ASP A 99 14.37 16.41 -18.35
CA ASP A 99 14.87 15.97 -19.65
C ASP A 99 14.49 16.87 -20.83
N GLY A 100 13.45 17.71 -20.67
CA GLY A 100 12.96 18.62 -21.70
C GLY A 100 12.44 17.93 -22.97
N LYS A 101 12.22 16.61 -22.94
CA LYS A 101 11.88 15.77 -24.09
C LYS A 101 10.43 15.27 -24.08
N GLY A 102 9.66 15.63 -23.06
CA GLY A 102 8.27 15.18 -22.92
C GLY A 102 8.17 13.70 -22.54
N ASN A 103 9.14 13.17 -21.79
CA ASN A 103 9.07 11.80 -21.31
C ASN A 103 8.35 11.69 -19.97
N LEU A 104 7.82 10.50 -19.73
CA LEU A 104 7.21 10.08 -18.49
C LEU A 104 8.09 9.03 -17.81
N LYS A 105 8.33 9.20 -16.51
CA LYS A 105 8.90 8.18 -15.63
C LYS A 105 7.77 7.40 -14.98
N GLY A 106 7.69 6.11 -15.31
CA GLY A 106 6.74 5.19 -14.71
C GLY A 106 7.35 4.43 -13.53
N SER A 107 6.55 4.26 -12.47
CA SER A 107 6.82 3.36 -11.37
C SER A 107 5.75 2.26 -11.31
N GLY A 108 6.16 1.03 -11.56
CA GLY A 108 5.32 -0.16 -11.54
C GLY A 108 5.29 -0.87 -10.19
N ARG A 109 4.11 -1.37 -9.81
CA ARG A 109 3.85 -2.26 -8.67
C ARG A 109 2.97 -3.41 -9.11
N SER A 110 3.39 -4.64 -8.83
CA SER A 110 2.69 -5.85 -9.27
C SER A 110 1.89 -6.51 -8.14
N ILE A 111 1.04 -7.44 -8.54
CA ILE A 111 0.44 -8.47 -7.68
C ILE A 111 1.24 -9.79 -7.83
N PRO A 112 1.13 -10.74 -6.88
CA PRO A 112 1.94 -11.98 -6.91
C PRO A 112 1.86 -12.77 -8.22
N ALA A 113 0.70 -12.75 -8.87
CA ALA A 113 0.44 -13.51 -10.10
C ALA A 113 1.10 -12.91 -11.37
N LEU A 114 1.64 -11.68 -11.34
CA LEU A 114 2.28 -11.06 -12.51
C LEU A 114 3.73 -10.67 -12.22
N HIS A 115 4.68 -11.18 -13.00
CA HIS A 115 6.07 -10.72 -12.95
C HIS A 115 6.23 -9.42 -13.76
N MET A 116 6.29 -8.27 -13.08
CA MET A 116 6.25 -6.94 -13.72
C MET A 116 7.36 -6.74 -14.76
N ARG A 117 8.61 -7.11 -14.43
CA ARG A 117 9.73 -6.96 -15.39
C ARG A 117 9.51 -7.78 -16.67
N ASP A 118 8.95 -8.97 -16.56
CA ASP A 118 8.78 -9.87 -17.71
C ASP A 118 7.61 -9.41 -18.57
N ALA A 119 6.57 -8.88 -17.94
CA ALA A 119 5.49 -8.19 -18.64
C ALA A 119 6.02 -7.00 -19.46
N LEU A 120 6.88 -6.16 -18.88
CA LEU A 120 7.50 -5.05 -19.60
C LEU A 120 8.42 -5.51 -20.74
N ASP A 121 9.22 -6.56 -20.52
CA ASP A 121 10.07 -7.16 -21.55
C ASP A 121 9.26 -7.74 -22.73
N LEU A 122 8.09 -8.34 -22.44
CA LEU A 122 7.18 -8.78 -23.48
C LEU A 122 6.60 -7.59 -24.27
N ILE A 123 6.29 -6.48 -23.61
CA ILE A 123 5.82 -5.25 -24.28
C ILE A 123 6.91 -4.70 -25.20
N THR A 124 8.18 -4.64 -24.77
CA THR A 124 9.27 -4.14 -25.64
C THR A 124 9.49 -5.04 -26.85
N LYS A 125 9.39 -6.36 -26.71
CA LYS A 125 9.49 -7.30 -27.84
C LYS A 125 8.37 -7.11 -28.87
N ARG A 126 7.16 -6.76 -28.43
CA ARG A 126 6.00 -6.51 -29.31
C ARG A 126 5.95 -5.10 -29.87
N HIS A 127 6.43 -4.13 -29.09
CA HIS A 127 6.43 -2.69 -29.40
C HIS A 127 7.84 -2.10 -29.12
N PRO A 128 8.83 -2.30 -30.00
CA PRO A 128 10.24 -1.97 -29.73
C PRO A 128 10.53 -0.50 -29.41
N ALA A 129 9.67 0.44 -29.82
CA ALA A 129 9.85 1.87 -29.61
C ALA A 129 8.94 2.45 -28.50
N LEU A 130 8.13 1.62 -27.85
CA LEU A 130 7.13 2.09 -26.89
C LEU A 130 7.74 2.42 -25.52
N ILE A 131 8.79 1.69 -25.15
CA ILE A 131 9.51 1.87 -23.89
C ILE A 131 10.96 2.18 -24.22
N GLU A 132 11.44 3.37 -23.81
CA GLU A 132 12.83 3.78 -24.05
C GLU A 132 13.81 3.00 -23.19
N LYS A 133 13.44 2.78 -21.92
CA LYS A 133 14.21 2.00 -20.95
C LYS A 133 13.28 1.45 -19.88
N PHE A 134 13.61 0.27 -19.37
CA PHE A 134 12.96 -0.30 -18.19
C PHE A 134 13.92 -1.16 -17.39
N GLY A 135 13.55 -1.43 -16.13
CA GLY A 135 14.27 -2.32 -15.24
C GLY A 135 13.44 -2.63 -13.99
N GLY A 136 13.90 -3.56 -13.17
CA GLY A 136 13.25 -3.92 -11.92
C GLY A 136 13.22 -5.42 -11.65
N HIS A 137 12.18 -5.85 -10.95
CA HIS A 137 11.97 -7.21 -10.44
C HIS A 137 10.50 -7.62 -10.61
N ALA A 138 10.12 -8.74 -10.00
CA ALA A 138 8.77 -9.30 -10.04
C ALA A 138 7.70 -8.29 -9.56
N MET A 139 7.89 -7.69 -8.37
CA MET A 139 6.87 -6.88 -7.71
C MET A 139 6.97 -5.38 -7.98
N ALA A 140 8.08 -4.92 -8.57
CA ALA A 140 8.33 -3.50 -8.82
C ALA A 140 9.21 -3.30 -10.05
N ALA A 141 8.87 -2.31 -10.87
CA ALA A 141 9.67 -1.92 -12.02
C ALA A 141 9.67 -0.40 -12.20
N GLY A 142 10.66 0.09 -12.93
CA GLY A 142 10.73 1.47 -13.42
C GLY A 142 10.86 1.48 -14.93
N LEU A 143 10.23 2.44 -15.59
CA LEU A 143 10.32 2.59 -17.05
C LEU A 143 10.26 4.05 -17.48
N THR A 144 10.67 4.31 -18.72
CA THR A 144 10.51 5.60 -19.40
C THR A 144 9.80 5.41 -20.73
N ILE A 145 8.78 6.23 -20.98
CA ILE A 145 8.06 6.31 -22.26
C ILE A 145 7.92 7.77 -22.66
N HIS A 146 7.70 8.05 -23.94
CA HIS A 146 7.31 9.39 -24.37
C HIS A 146 5.82 9.65 -24.04
N GLU A 147 5.46 10.85 -23.60
CA GLU A 147 4.08 11.18 -23.16
C GLU A 147 3.04 10.91 -24.26
N SER A 148 3.36 11.19 -25.52
CA SER A 148 2.46 10.91 -26.66
C SER A 148 2.17 9.42 -26.87
N ARG A 149 2.94 8.53 -26.26
CA ARG A 149 2.79 7.07 -26.36
C ARG A 149 2.06 6.45 -25.17
N LEU A 150 1.62 7.25 -24.18
CA LEU A 150 0.95 6.76 -22.98
C LEU A 150 -0.28 5.89 -23.28
N ALA A 151 -1.13 6.30 -24.22
CA ALA A 151 -2.34 5.55 -24.58
C ALA A 151 -2.02 4.20 -25.25
N GLU A 152 -0.98 4.18 -26.09
CA GLU A 152 -0.48 2.95 -26.71
C GLU A 152 0.10 2.01 -25.65
N PHE A 153 0.87 2.56 -24.70
CA PHE A 153 1.43 1.81 -23.57
C PHE A 153 0.34 1.21 -22.68
N ALA A 154 -0.66 2.00 -22.28
CA ALA A 154 -1.76 1.54 -21.45
C ALA A 154 -2.49 0.35 -22.10
N THR A 155 -2.69 0.41 -23.42
CA THR A 155 -3.31 -0.67 -24.20
C THR A 155 -2.42 -1.92 -24.23
N ALA A 156 -1.13 -1.77 -24.52
CA ALA A 156 -0.20 -2.89 -24.56
C ALA A 156 -0.04 -3.58 -23.19
N PHE A 157 0.00 -2.79 -22.11
CA PHE A 157 0.11 -3.29 -20.75
C PHE A 157 -1.12 -4.08 -20.32
N GLU A 158 -2.32 -3.54 -20.57
CA GLU A 158 -3.59 -4.25 -20.34
C GLU A 158 -3.66 -5.56 -21.15
N GLN A 159 -3.25 -5.56 -22.41
CA GLN A 159 -3.24 -6.77 -23.25
C GLN A 159 -2.30 -7.85 -22.72
N VAL A 160 -1.09 -7.47 -22.30
CA VAL A 160 -0.13 -8.41 -21.71
C VAL A 160 -0.66 -8.96 -20.38
N ALA A 161 -1.22 -8.11 -19.52
CA ALA A 161 -1.82 -8.54 -18.27
C ALA A 161 -2.97 -9.52 -18.49
N ARG A 162 -3.87 -9.26 -19.44
CA ARG A 162 -4.98 -10.17 -19.82
C ARG A 162 -4.53 -11.54 -20.33
N GLN A 163 -3.35 -11.61 -20.94
CA GLN A 163 -2.82 -12.88 -21.44
C GLN A 163 -2.15 -13.71 -20.36
N GLN A 164 -1.67 -13.07 -19.29
CA GLN A 164 -0.89 -13.71 -18.23
C GLN A 164 -1.68 -13.94 -16.94
N LEU A 165 -2.78 -13.21 -16.74
CA LEU A 165 -3.63 -13.30 -15.55
C LEU A 165 -5.00 -13.88 -15.90
N THR A 166 -5.61 -14.51 -14.91
CA THR A 166 -6.99 -14.97 -14.93
C THR A 166 -7.86 -14.06 -14.06
N PRO A 167 -9.21 -14.09 -14.19
CA PRO A 167 -10.09 -13.37 -13.29
C PRO A 167 -9.90 -13.71 -11.80
N THR A 168 -9.44 -14.93 -11.49
CA THR A 168 -9.18 -15.36 -10.10
C THR A 168 -7.93 -14.71 -9.54
N ASP A 169 -6.90 -14.49 -10.36
CA ASP A 169 -5.68 -13.78 -9.94
C ASP A 169 -5.94 -12.31 -9.59
N LEU A 170 -7.07 -11.77 -10.06
CA LEU A 170 -7.53 -10.41 -9.79
C LEU A 170 -8.35 -10.28 -8.50
N GLN A 171 -8.58 -11.38 -7.79
CA GLN A 171 -9.24 -11.40 -6.49
C GLN A 171 -8.18 -11.48 -5.40
N GLU A 172 -8.23 -10.55 -4.44
CA GLU A 172 -7.34 -10.59 -3.30
C GLU A 172 -7.63 -11.85 -2.46
N ARG A 173 -6.63 -12.71 -2.31
CA ARG A 173 -6.69 -13.85 -1.41
C ARG A 173 -6.08 -13.46 -0.07
N ILE A 174 -6.89 -13.53 0.97
CA ILE A 174 -6.46 -13.29 2.35
C ILE A 174 -6.17 -14.63 3.00
N GLU A 175 -4.89 -14.89 3.29
CA GLU A 175 -4.48 -16.06 4.05
C GLU A 175 -4.55 -15.75 5.56
N THR A 176 -5.03 -16.72 6.34
CA THR A 176 -5.17 -16.62 7.80
C THR A 176 -4.64 -17.89 8.45
N ASP A 177 -4.24 -17.79 9.70
CA ASP A 177 -3.76 -18.89 10.54
C ASP A 177 -4.93 -19.70 11.15
N GLY A 178 -6.14 -19.47 10.67
CA GLY A 178 -7.36 -20.16 11.08
C GLY A 178 -8.17 -19.40 12.12
N SER A 179 -9.08 -20.11 12.78
CA SER A 179 -9.91 -19.55 13.85
C SER A 179 -9.20 -19.63 15.19
N LEU A 180 -9.35 -18.58 16.01
CA LEU A 180 -8.88 -18.54 17.39
C LEU A 180 -10.10 -18.46 18.32
N SER A 181 -10.13 -19.20 19.43
CA SER A 181 -11.25 -19.10 20.36
C SER A 181 -11.16 -17.83 21.19
N ALA A 182 -12.29 -17.37 21.74
CA ALA A 182 -12.29 -16.20 22.62
C ALA A 182 -11.54 -16.45 23.95
N ASP A 183 -11.45 -17.72 24.38
CA ASP A 183 -10.75 -18.11 25.60
C ASP A 183 -9.23 -18.09 25.42
N ASP A 184 -8.73 -18.29 24.18
CA ASP A 184 -7.31 -18.19 23.85
C ASP A 184 -6.83 -16.73 23.71
N LEU A 185 -7.76 -15.75 23.66
CA LEU A 185 -7.47 -14.33 23.52
C LEU A 185 -7.20 -13.64 24.87
N ASP A 186 -6.32 -14.25 25.66
CA ASP A 186 -5.87 -13.68 26.93
C ASP A 186 -4.63 -12.77 26.75
N PHE A 187 -4.28 -12.05 27.83
CA PHE A 187 -3.18 -11.09 27.80
C PHE A 187 -1.82 -11.75 27.54
N ASP A 188 -1.56 -12.91 28.14
CA ASP A 188 -0.26 -13.57 28.09
C ASP A 188 0.01 -14.14 26.69
N PHE A 189 -1.02 -14.69 26.05
CA PHE A 189 -0.96 -15.13 24.66
C PHE A 189 -0.60 -13.98 23.72
N VAL A 190 -1.32 -12.86 23.81
CA VAL A 190 -1.10 -11.70 22.94
C VAL A 190 0.26 -11.07 23.21
N GLN A 191 0.68 -10.99 24.48
CA GLN A 191 2.01 -10.51 24.84
C GLN A 191 3.13 -11.37 24.24
N THR A 192 2.94 -12.70 24.26
CA THR A 192 3.89 -13.64 23.67
C THR A 192 4.01 -13.46 22.16
N LEU A 193 2.90 -13.18 21.48
CA LEU A 193 2.87 -12.86 20.05
C LEU A 193 3.58 -11.54 19.73
N GLU A 194 3.32 -10.47 20.50
CA GLU A 194 3.93 -9.16 20.28
C GLU A 194 5.43 -9.14 20.58
N ALA A 195 5.94 -10.07 21.40
CA ALA A 195 7.36 -10.21 21.69
C ALA A 195 8.19 -10.75 20.52
N GLN A 196 7.55 -11.27 19.46
CA GLN A 196 8.24 -11.81 18.29
C GLN A 196 8.62 -10.72 17.27
N VAL A 197 9.60 -11.02 16.42
CA VAL A 197 9.99 -10.15 15.31
C VAL A 197 9.25 -10.58 14.04
N TRP A 198 8.28 -9.78 13.64
CA TRP A 198 7.49 -10.01 12.43
C TRP A 198 8.03 -9.21 11.24
N GLY A 199 7.91 -9.75 10.03
CA GLY A 199 8.38 -9.08 8.83
C GLY A 199 8.05 -9.81 7.53
N GLN A 200 8.61 -9.32 6.43
CA GLN A 200 8.44 -9.96 5.13
C GLN A 200 9.05 -11.37 5.16
N GLY A 201 8.26 -12.39 4.80
CA GLY A 201 8.67 -13.80 4.86
C GLY A 201 8.42 -14.49 6.21
N PHE A 202 8.03 -13.74 7.24
CA PHE A 202 7.57 -14.25 8.53
C PHE A 202 6.54 -13.28 9.11
N VAL A 203 5.36 -13.29 8.50
CA VAL A 203 4.29 -12.33 8.81
C VAL A 203 3.65 -12.65 10.16
N ALA A 204 3.19 -11.62 10.87
CA ALA A 204 2.44 -11.79 12.10
C ALA A 204 1.14 -12.58 11.81
N PRO A 205 0.74 -13.49 12.70
CA PRO A 205 -0.43 -14.31 12.47
C PRO A 205 -1.70 -13.46 12.40
N SER A 206 -2.64 -13.88 11.55
CA SER A 206 -3.97 -13.30 11.42
C SER A 206 -5.02 -14.39 11.60
N TYR A 207 -6.14 -14.05 12.21
CA TYR A 207 -7.18 -15.01 12.55
C TYR A 207 -8.50 -14.62 11.91
N ILE A 208 -9.36 -15.59 11.65
CA ILE A 208 -10.73 -15.37 11.17
C ILE A 208 -11.73 -15.66 12.28
N GLY A 209 -12.73 -14.80 12.42
CA GLY A 209 -13.79 -14.96 13.42
C GLY A 209 -15.07 -14.21 13.07
N GLY A 210 -16.19 -14.69 13.60
CA GLY A 210 -17.50 -14.06 13.49
C GLY A 210 -17.82 -13.21 14.72
N PHE A 211 -18.19 -11.96 14.52
CA PHE A 211 -18.39 -10.98 15.57
C PHE A 211 -19.82 -10.45 15.61
N THR A 212 -20.33 -10.19 16.81
CA THR A 212 -21.52 -9.37 17.01
C THR A 212 -21.11 -7.97 17.45
N LEU A 213 -21.56 -6.96 16.71
CA LEU A 213 -21.30 -5.57 17.01
C LEU A 213 -22.15 -5.09 18.20
N LEU A 214 -21.50 -4.55 19.22
CA LEU A 214 -22.16 -3.97 20.40
C LEU A 214 -22.18 -2.44 20.37
N ASP A 215 -21.09 -1.82 19.88
CA ASP A 215 -20.97 -0.37 19.72
C ASP A 215 -19.96 -0.05 18.61
N GLN A 216 -20.20 1.04 17.87
CA GLN A 216 -19.25 1.57 16.89
C GLN A 216 -19.25 3.09 16.87
N ARG A 217 -18.07 3.67 16.72
CA ARG A 217 -17.93 5.12 16.52
C ARG A 217 -16.71 5.45 15.67
N VAL A 218 -16.83 6.51 14.89
CA VAL A 218 -15.71 7.05 14.14
C VAL A 218 -14.78 7.81 15.09
N VAL A 219 -13.47 7.58 14.98
CA VAL A 219 -12.42 8.28 15.73
C VAL A 219 -11.37 8.84 14.78
N GLY A 220 -10.94 10.07 15.03
CA GLY A 220 -9.97 10.76 14.17
C GLY A 220 -10.40 10.88 12.70
N GLU A 221 -11.72 10.94 12.44
CA GLU A 221 -12.37 11.06 11.13
C GLU A 221 -12.14 9.90 10.13
N ARG A 222 -11.21 8.98 10.42
CA ARG A 222 -10.76 7.97 9.45
C ARG A 222 -10.78 6.52 9.97
N HIS A 223 -11.01 6.32 11.27
CA HIS A 223 -10.91 5.02 11.91
C HIS A 223 -12.21 4.68 12.62
N LEU A 224 -12.51 3.39 12.75
CA LEU A 224 -13.66 2.91 13.50
C LEU A 224 -13.16 2.27 14.79
N LYS A 225 -13.59 2.83 15.93
CA LYS A 225 -13.48 2.16 17.23
C LYS A 225 -14.74 1.34 17.44
N LEU A 226 -14.55 0.08 17.81
CA LEU A 226 -15.57 -0.95 17.89
C LEU A 226 -15.59 -1.56 19.29
N LYS A 227 -16.77 -1.99 19.71
CA LYS A 227 -16.96 -2.92 20.82
C LYS A 227 -17.65 -4.16 20.26
N LEU A 228 -16.97 -5.30 20.34
CA LEU A 228 -17.40 -6.54 19.71
C LEU A 228 -17.64 -7.61 20.76
N SER A 229 -18.68 -8.43 20.56
CA SER A 229 -18.84 -9.70 21.25
C SER A 229 -18.27 -10.82 20.38
N PHE A 230 -17.39 -11.63 20.94
CA PHE A 230 -16.77 -12.78 20.31
C PHE A 230 -16.71 -13.93 21.32
N GLY A 231 -17.33 -15.07 21.01
CA GLY A 231 -17.40 -16.21 21.93
C GLY A 231 -18.05 -15.89 23.30
N GLY A 232 -18.89 -14.85 23.38
CA GLY A 232 -19.48 -14.37 24.64
C GLY A 232 -18.61 -13.38 25.42
N THR A 233 -17.35 -13.19 25.02
CA THR A 233 -16.44 -12.20 25.60
C THR A 233 -16.51 -10.90 24.82
N THR A 234 -16.38 -9.78 25.54
CA THR A 234 -16.38 -8.44 24.94
C THR A 234 -14.97 -7.94 24.73
N PHE A 235 -14.66 -7.52 23.51
CA PHE A 235 -13.38 -6.92 23.15
C PHE A 235 -13.55 -5.47 22.65
N GLU A 236 -12.58 -4.62 22.96
CA GLU A 236 -12.38 -3.41 22.16
C GLU A 236 -11.70 -3.79 20.85
N ALA A 237 -12.08 -3.12 19.76
CA ALA A 237 -11.46 -3.35 18.48
C ALA A 237 -11.26 -2.04 17.70
N MET A 238 -10.29 -2.05 16.80
CA MET A 238 -9.95 -0.92 15.94
C MET A 238 -9.90 -1.38 14.49
N ARG A 239 -10.59 -0.65 13.62
CA ARG A 239 -10.49 -0.80 12.16
C ARG A 239 -9.92 0.48 11.58
N PHE A 240 -8.69 0.43 11.10
CA PHE A 240 -7.98 1.62 10.63
C PHE A 240 -8.33 1.98 9.18
N GLY A 241 -8.44 3.29 8.89
CA GLY A 241 -8.61 3.79 7.52
C GLY A 241 -9.97 3.51 6.89
N SER A 242 -10.92 2.95 7.64
CA SER A 242 -12.25 2.60 7.15
C SER A 242 -13.33 3.08 8.14
N PRO A 243 -13.85 4.31 7.97
CA PRO A 243 -14.88 4.86 8.85
C PRO A 243 -16.29 4.32 8.57
N HIS A 244 -16.45 3.48 7.54
CA HIS A 244 -17.74 2.92 7.14
C HIS A 244 -18.32 2.03 8.24
N PRO A 245 -19.58 2.27 8.66
CA PRO A 245 -20.25 1.45 9.66
C PRO A 245 -20.30 -0.02 9.27
N LEU A 246 -20.19 -0.90 10.26
CA LEU A 246 -20.32 -2.34 10.09
C LEU A 246 -21.73 -2.82 10.45
N PRO A 247 -22.20 -3.95 9.85
CA PRO A 247 -23.47 -4.56 10.22
C PRO A 247 -23.41 -5.17 11.62
N ALA A 248 -24.58 -5.56 12.14
CA ALA A 248 -24.71 -6.10 13.50
C ALA A 248 -23.95 -7.42 13.69
N ASN A 249 -23.84 -8.25 12.65
CA ASN A 249 -23.03 -9.46 12.65
C ASN A 249 -22.18 -9.47 11.38
N PHE A 250 -20.91 -9.82 11.50
CA PHE A 250 -19.99 -9.91 10.38
C PHE A 250 -18.84 -10.87 10.69
N ASP A 251 -18.29 -11.46 9.64
CA ASP A 251 -17.02 -12.18 9.73
C ASP A 251 -15.88 -11.22 9.41
N ALA A 252 -14.76 -11.38 10.10
CA ALA A 252 -13.59 -10.54 9.90
C ALA A 252 -12.28 -11.32 10.09
N VAL A 253 -11.26 -10.83 9.38
CA VAL A 253 -9.86 -11.16 9.67
C VAL A 253 -9.34 -10.13 10.66
N PHE A 254 -8.74 -10.63 11.74
CA PHE A 254 -8.28 -9.80 12.85
C PHE A 254 -6.91 -10.22 13.37
N LYS A 255 -6.22 -9.28 14.01
CA LYS A 255 -5.00 -9.52 14.78
C LYS A 255 -5.18 -9.04 16.22
N PRO A 256 -4.88 -9.86 17.25
CA PRO A 256 -4.89 -9.36 18.61
C PRO A 256 -3.66 -8.47 18.86
N SER A 257 -3.82 -7.45 19.70
CA SER A 257 -2.77 -6.54 20.13
C SER A 257 -3.03 -6.05 21.55
N ILE A 258 -1.98 -5.61 22.26
CA ILE A 258 -2.11 -5.00 23.58
C ILE A 258 -2.21 -3.49 23.42
N ASN A 259 -3.34 -2.93 23.87
CA ASN A 259 -3.51 -1.50 23.98
C ASN A 259 -3.17 -1.04 25.40
N THR A 260 -2.07 -0.30 25.56
CA THR A 260 -1.67 0.32 26.83
C THR A 260 -2.05 1.79 26.88
N PHE A 261 -2.99 2.14 27.76
CA PHE A 261 -3.41 3.52 27.98
C PHE A 261 -3.47 3.87 29.46
N ARG A 262 -2.76 4.94 29.85
CA ARG A 262 -2.69 5.45 31.24
C ARG A 262 -2.35 4.37 32.28
N GLY A 263 -1.46 3.44 31.94
CA GLY A 263 -1.01 2.37 32.82
C GLY A 263 -1.90 1.13 32.85
N ASN A 264 -3.03 1.13 32.13
CA ASN A 264 -3.86 -0.06 31.95
C ASN A 264 -3.58 -0.67 30.57
N SER A 265 -3.28 -1.96 30.54
CA SER A 265 -3.09 -2.73 29.31
C SER A 265 -4.24 -3.71 29.14
N VAL A 266 -4.85 -3.71 27.97
CA VAL A 266 -5.99 -4.59 27.64
C VAL A 266 -5.79 -5.19 26.26
N VAL A 267 -6.30 -6.40 26.06
CA VAL A 267 -6.38 -7.01 24.74
C VAL A 267 -7.34 -6.22 23.87
N GLN A 268 -6.89 -5.87 22.67
CA GLN A 268 -7.64 -5.20 21.63
C GLN A 268 -7.54 -5.99 20.33
N LEU A 269 -8.60 -6.01 19.53
CA LEU A 269 -8.59 -6.65 18.22
C LEU A 269 -8.41 -5.62 17.11
N MET A 270 -7.46 -5.85 16.23
CA MET A 270 -7.21 -5.06 15.04
C MET A 270 -7.96 -5.71 13.88
N ILE A 271 -9.05 -5.10 13.43
CA ILE A 271 -9.85 -5.62 12.30
C ILE A 271 -9.19 -5.18 11.00
N GLU A 272 -8.71 -6.13 10.21
CA GLU A 272 -8.01 -5.88 8.93
C GLU A 272 -8.97 -5.99 7.74
N HIS A 273 -9.77 -7.06 7.68
CA HIS A 273 -10.73 -7.31 6.60
C HIS A 273 -12.09 -7.69 7.17
N VAL A 274 -13.16 -7.29 6.48
CA VAL A 274 -14.55 -7.64 6.81
C VAL A 274 -15.17 -8.28 5.58
N ALA A 275 -15.84 -9.42 5.77
CA ALA A 275 -16.55 -10.15 4.72
C ALA A 275 -17.94 -9.57 4.44
#